data_AF-A0A351CD11-F1
#
_entry.id   AF-A0A351CD11-F1
#
_cell.length_a   1.000
_cell.length_b   1.000
_cell.length_c   1.000
_cell.angle_alpha   90.00
_cell.angle_beta   90.00
_cell.angle_gamma   90.00
#
_symmetry.space_group_name_H-M   'P 1'
#
loop_
_entity.id
_entity.type
_entity.pdbx_description
1 polymer ?
#
loop_
_entity_poly.entity_id
_entity_poly.type
_entity_poly.pdbx_seq_one_letter_code
_entity_poly.pdbx_strand_id
1 'polypeptide(L)'
;MKHLDKIGGIFFYLIAMVLSLHFLGYDALAAEKSSNWRPMYDLIFRWINFGIIVFVIVKYGKTPIMNFLRGQKDKLAQEINRLENEKEEAKAKIKETLKAVDDSEVRFSELKDRIIQQGEKKKAEIIESAQNHSKIMLEDAKRRIGFHFLQAKDEFRAEMIDRAMDMAMERLPKEITSEDNDKFTRLFLESSLTE
;
A
#
# COMPACT_ATOMS: atom_id res chain seq x y z
N MET A 1 -4.80 -42.06 -28.64
CA MET A 1 -3.33 -42.26 -28.65
C MET A 1 -2.91 -43.57 -27.98
N LYS A 2 -3.43 -43.95 -26.79
CA LYS A 2 -3.04 -45.20 -26.09
C LYS A 2 -3.17 -46.52 -26.90
N HIS A 3 -4.09 -46.60 -27.86
CA HIS A 3 -4.29 -47.81 -28.68
C HIS A 3 -3.24 -47.97 -29.80
N LEU A 4 -2.74 -46.87 -30.36
CA LEU A 4 -1.72 -46.89 -31.42
C LEU A 4 -0.34 -47.24 -30.86
N ASP A 5 -0.02 -46.77 -29.65
CA ASP A 5 1.21 -47.11 -28.95
C ASP A 5 1.23 -48.59 -28.52
N LYS A 6 0.07 -49.15 -28.15
CA LYS A 6 -0.09 -50.58 -27.87
C LYS A 6 0.13 -51.44 -29.11
N ILE A 7 -0.39 -51.02 -30.28
CA ILE A 7 -0.21 -51.73 -31.55
C ILE A 7 1.25 -51.67 -32.01
N GLY A 8 1.91 -50.51 -31.87
CA GLY A 8 3.35 -50.36 -32.12
C GLY A 8 4.22 -51.20 -31.19
N GLY A 9 3.85 -51.28 -29.90
CA GLY A 9 4.52 -52.15 -28.93
C GLY A 9 4.36 -53.64 -29.26
N ILE A 10 3.14 -54.10 -29.56
CA ILE A 10 2.87 -55.49 -29.98
C ILE A 10 3.63 -55.83 -31.26
N PHE A 11 3.76 -54.88 -32.18
CA PHE A 11 4.52 -55.04 -33.41
C PHE A 11 6.03 -55.13 -33.18
N PHE A 12 6.57 -54.32 -32.27
CA PHE A 12 7.97 -54.41 -31.84
C PHE A 12 8.25 -55.75 -31.14
N TYR A 13 7.34 -56.23 -30.29
CA TYR A 13 7.43 -57.56 -29.68
C TYR A 13 7.34 -58.70 -30.70
N LEU A 14 6.52 -58.57 -31.73
CA LEU A 14 6.45 -59.54 -32.84
C LEU A 14 7.75 -59.57 -33.65
N ILE A 15 8.33 -58.41 -33.95
CA ILE A 15 9.63 -58.31 -34.63
C ILE A 15 10.74 -58.88 -33.75
N ALA A 16 10.75 -58.58 -32.45
CA ALA A 16 11.71 -59.12 -31.49
C ALA A 16 11.53 -60.65 -31.31
N MET A 17 10.30 -61.16 -31.35
CA MET A 17 10.01 -62.60 -31.28
C MET A 17 10.49 -63.33 -32.56
N VAL A 18 10.26 -62.75 -33.74
CA VAL A 18 10.75 -63.31 -35.02
C VAL A 18 12.28 -63.24 -35.10
N LEU A 19 12.90 -62.15 -34.65
CA LEU A 19 14.37 -62.01 -34.54
C LEU A 19 14.96 -62.97 -33.50
N SER A 20 14.30 -63.17 -32.37
CA SER A 20 14.72 -64.11 -31.32
C SER A 20 14.61 -65.57 -31.80
N LEU A 21 13.56 -65.93 -32.54
CA LEU A 21 13.46 -67.23 -33.21
C LEU A 21 14.57 -67.44 -34.26
N HIS A 22 15.00 -66.37 -34.95
CA HIS A 22 16.13 -66.44 -35.89
C HIS A 22 17.50 -66.50 -35.20
N PHE A 23 17.65 -65.94 -33.99
CA PHE A 23 18.88 -66.03 -33.20
C PHE A 23 18.99 -67.34 -32.41
N LEU A 24 17.88 -67.97 -32.02
CA LEU A 24 17.83 -69.23 -31.28
C LEU A 24 17.71 -70.49 -32.16
N GLY A 25 17.49 -70.34 -33.46
CA GLY A 25 17.36 -71.45 -34.41
C GLY A 25 18.33 -71.35 -35.57
N TYR A 26 19.49 -71.99 -35.44
CA TYR A 26 20.10 -72.97 -36.37
C TYR A 26 21.59 -73.15 -36.04
N ASP A 27 21.88 -73.98 -35.05
CA ASP A 27 23.00 -74.93 -35.12
C ASP A 27 22.41 -76.32 -34.87
N ALA A 28 21.63 -76.82 -35.83
CA ALA A 28 21.40 -78.25 -35.90
C ALA A 28 22.71 -78.88 -36.36
N LEU A 29 23.52 -79.32 -35.38
CA LEU A 29 24.69 -80.18 -35.55
C LEU A 29 24.27 -81.45 -36.32
N ALA A 30 24.34 -81.40 -37.64
CA ALA A 30 24.33 -82.57 -38.51
C ALA A 30 25.62 -82.54 -39.31
N ALA A 31 26.63 -83.20 -38.75
CA ALA A 31 27.86 -83.54 -39.46
C ALA A 31 27.52 -84.59 -40.52
N GLU A 32 27.18 -84.17 -41.74
CA GLU A 32 27.43 -84.99 -42.92
C GLU A 32 27.56 -84.17 -44.21
N LYS A 33 28.62 -84.48 -44.94
CA LYS A 33 29.09 -83.84 -46.16
C LYS A 33 28.18 -84.24 -47.33
N SER A 34 27.27 -83.35 -47.78
CA SER A 34 26.70 -83.47 -49.13
C SER A 34 26.22 -82.14 -49.74
N SER A 35 26.73 -81.89 -50.96
CA SER A 35 26.31 -80.93 -52.00
C SER A 35 26.33 -79.40 -51.70
N ASN A 36 27.09 -78.67 -52.52
CA ASN A 36 27.49 -77.26 -52.49
C ASN A 36 26.37 -76.18 -52.53
N TRP A 37 25.12 -76.48 -52.20
CA TRP A 37 23.97 -75.57 -52.41
C TRP A 37 23.39 -74.95 -51.12
N ARG A 38 23.63 -75.54 -49.94
CA ARG A 38 23.08 -75.05 -48.66
C ARG A 38 23.56 -73.64 -48.25
N PRO A 39 24.87 -73.30 -48.32
CA PRO A 39 25.34 -71.98 -47.90
C PRO A 39 24.79 -70.82 -48.75
N MET A 40 24.54 -71.07 -50.03
CA MET A 40 23.93 -70.11 -50.95
C MET A 40 22.45 -69.88 -50.61
N TYR A 41 21.74 -70.96 -50.28
CA TYR A 41 20.35 -70.91 -49.84
C TYR A 41 20.18 -70.12 -48.54
N ASP A 42 21.04 -70.37 -47.55
CA ASP A 42 21.00 -69.66 -46.26
C ASP A 42 21.26 -68.16 -46.43
N LEU A 43 22.19 -67.78 -47.32
CA LEU A 43 22.47 -66.37 -47.62
C LEU A 43 21.27 -65.68 -48.30
N ILE A 44 20.63 -66.33 -49.27
CA ILE A 44 19.44 -65.82 -49.97
C ILE A 44 18.28 -65.63 -48.99
N PHE A 45 18.00 -66.63 -48.14
CA PHE A 45 16.97 -66.53 -47.12
C PHE A 45 17.25 -65.40 -46.11
N ARG A 46 18.51 -65.19 -45.72
CA ARG A 46 18.90 -64.06 -44.84
C ARG A 46 18.62 -62.70 -45.49
N TRP A 47 18.91 -62.54 -46.78
CA TRP A 47 18.59 -61.30 -47.52
C TRP A 47 17.09 -61.09 -47.71
N ILE A 48 16.33 -62.16 -47.96
CA ILE A 48 14.86 -62.09 -48.02
C ILE A 48 14.31 -61.64 -46.65
N ASN A 49 14.78 -62.23 -45.56
CA ASN A 49 14.38 -61.85 -44.20
C ASN A 49 14.76 -60.39 -43.87
N PHE A 50 15.97 -59.96 -44.22
CA PHE A 50 16.37 -58.56 -44.09
C PHE A 50 15.46 -57.63 -44.90
N GLY A 51 15.12 -57.99 -46.12
CA GLY A 51 14.17 -57.26 -46.97
C GLY A 51 12.79 -57.15 -46.33
N ILE A 52 12.28 -58.24 -45.73
CA ILE A 52 10.98 -58.25 -45.02
C ILE A 52 11.03 -57.30 -43.82
N ILE A 53 12.09 -57.34 -43.01
CA ILE A 53 12.27 -56.47 -41.85
C ILE A 53 12.34 -54.99 -42.27
N VAL A 54 13.14 -54.68 -43.30
CA VAL A 54 13.25 -53.30 -43.83
C VAL A 54 11.91 -52.82 -44.39
N PHE A 55 11.21 -53.66 -45.15
CA PHE A 55 9.88 -53.33 -45.69
C PHE A 55 8.89 -53.02 -44.58
N VAL A 56 8.89 -53.82 -43.52
CA VAL A 56 8.09 -53.63 -42.31
C VAL A 56 8.45 -52.32 -41.62
N ILE A 57 9.72 -52.04 -41.38
CA ILE A 57 10.17 -50.80 -40.71
C ILE A 57 9.82 -49.57 -41.54
N VAL A 58 10.00 -49.60 -42.86
CA VAL A 58 9.67 -48.45 -43.73
C VAL A 58 8.16 -48.24 -43.79
N LYS A 59 7.37 -49.32 -43.89
CA LYS A 59 5.90 -49.23 -43.98
C LYS A 59 5.26 -48.75 -42.68
N TYR A 60 5.72 -49.23 -41.53
CA TYR A 60 5.09 -48.95 -40.24
C TYR A 60 5.84 -47.89 -39.40
N GLY A 61 7.15 -47.73 -39.59
CA GLY A 61 8.00 -46.81 -38.82
C GLY A 61 8.03 -45.37 -39.32
N LYS A 62 7.70 -45.11 -40.59
CA LYS A 62 7.68 -43.75 -41.16
C LYS A 62 6.74 -42.81 -40.40
N THR A 63 5.54 -43.29 -40.08
CA THR A 63 4.51 -42.52 -39.39
C THR A 63 4.89 -42.14 -37.94
N PRO A 64 5.28 -43.07 -37.04
CA PRO A 64 5.64 -42.72 -35.67
C PRO A 64 6.89 -41.83 -35.59
N ILE A 65 7.90 -42.05 -36.43
CA ILE A 65 9.12 -41.22 -36.44
C ILE A 65 8.79 -39.79 -36.87
N MET A 66 8.01 -39.62 -37.95
CA MET A 66 7.61 -38.29 -38.42
C MET A 66 6.71 -37.57 -37.39
N ASN A 67 5.80 -38.29 -36.75
CA ASN A 67 4.94 -37.73 -35.71
C ASN A 67 5.73 -37.29 -34.47
N PHE A 68 6.75 -38.07 -34.06
CA PHE A 68 7.64 -37.70 -32.96
C PHE A 68 8.42 -36.42 -33.26
N LEU A 69 9.04 -36.34 -34.45
CA LEU A 69 9.82 -35.16 -34.86
C LEU A 69 8.94 -33.91 -34.99
N ARG A 70 7.73 -34.05 -35.55
CA ARG A 70 6.74 -32.95 -35.61
C ARG A 70 6.31 -32.51 -34.21
N GLY A 71 6.00 -33.46 -33.33
CA GLY A 71 5.64 -33.15 -31.94
C GLY A 71 6.75 -32.41 -31.19
N GLN A 72 8.01 -32.76 -31.40
CA GLN A 72 9.14 -32.02 -30.80
C GLN A 72 9.29 -30.61 -31.39
N LYS A 73 9.12 -30.45 -32.70
CA LYS A 73 9.13 -29.13 -33.35
C LYS A 73 7.99 -28.26 -32.84
N ASP A 74 6.79 -28.80 -32.72
CA ASP A 74 5.61 -28.06 -32.27
C ASP A 74 5.75 -27.64 -30.80
N LYS A 75 6.28 -28.52 -29.94
CA LYS A 75 6.61 -28.18 -28.54
C LYS A 75 7.62 -27.04 -28.45
N LEU A 76 8.71 -27.11 -29.23
CA LEU A 76 9.73 -26.07 -29.23
C LEU A 76 9.17 -24.74 -29.75
N ALA A 77 8.36 -24.77 -30.81
CA ALA A 77 7.70 -23.58 -31.32
C ALA A 77 6.74 -22.96 -30.29
N GLN A 78 5.98 -23.79 -29.57
CA GLN A 78 5.11 -23.32 -28.49
C GLN A 78 5.91 -22.72 -27.33
N GLU A 79 7.03 -23.34 -26.96
CA GLU A 79 7.90 -22.85 -25.89
C GLU A 79 8.54 -21.50 -26.27
N ILE A 80 9.04 -21.36 -27.50
CA ILE A 80 9.58 -20.09 -28.00
C ILE A 80 8.50 -19.00 -28.00
N ASN A 81 7.30 -19.29 -28.53
CA ASN A 81 6.20 -18.32 -28.52
C ASN A 81 5.80 -17.91 -27.11
N ARG A 82 5.78 -18.86 -26.16
CA ARG A 82 5.50 -18.57 -24.75
C ARG A 82 6.57 -17.64 -24.16
N LEU A 83 7.84 -17.93 -24.41
CA LEU A 83 8.95 -17.10 -23.90
C LEU A 83 8.96 -15.69 -24.53
N GLU A 84 8.62 -15.55 -25.81
CA GLU A 84 8.52 -14.23 -26.45
C GLU A 84 7.35 -13.44 -25.85
N ASN A 85 6.18 -14.07 -25.65
CA ASN A 85 5.03 -13.43 -24.99
C ASN A 85 5.36 -13.01 -23.55
N GLU A 86 5.97 -13.89 -22.75
CA GLU A 86 6.39 -13.57 -21.37
C GLU A 86 7.39 -12.40 -21.33
N LYS A 87 8.30 -12.35 -22.29
CA LYS A 87 9.26 -11.25 -22.45
C LYS A 87 8.57 -9.94 -22.86
N GLU A 88 7.60 -9.99 -23.77
CA GLU A 88 6.81 -8.80 -24.14
C GLU A 88 5.97 -8.28 -22.98
N GLU A 89 5.29 -9.17 -22.25
CA GLU A 89 4.54 -8.83 -21.04
C GLU A 89 5.44 -8.22 -19.96
N ALA A 90 6.62 -8.81 -19.72
CA ALA A 90 7.59 -8.28 -18.77
C ALA A 90 8.09 -6.88 -19.19
N LYS A 91 8.38 -6.67 -20.48
CA LYS A 91 8.77 -5.35 -21.01
C LYS A 91 7.65 -4.32 -20.87
N ALA A 92 6.42 -4.71 -21.15
CA ALA A 92 5.26 -3.85 -21.00
C ALA A 92 5.09 -3.43 -19.53
N LYS A 93 5.20 -4.38 -18.61
CA LYS A 93 5.14 -4.13 -17.16
C LYS A 93 6.28 -3.21 -16.70
N ILE A 94 7.51 -3.42 -17.17
CA ILE A 94 8.63 -2.51 -16.87
C ILE A 94 8.31 -1.09 -17.34
N LYS A 95 7.84 -0.93 -18.59
CA LYS A 95 7.48 0.39 -19.14
C LYS A 95 6.37 1.06 -18.33
N GLU A 96 5.36 0.31 -17.92
CA GLU A 96 4.27 0.81 -17.07
C GLU A 96 4.79 1.24 -15.70
N THR A 97 5.63 0.43 -15.05
CA THR A 97 6.21 0.77 -13.75
C THR A 97 7.11 2.00 -13.83
N LEU A 98 7.93 2.14 -14.87
CA LEU A 98 8.75 3.33 -15.08
C LEU A 98 7.90 4.58 -15.27
N LYS A 99 6.82 4.49 -16.06
CA LYS A 99 5.87 5.59 -16.20
C LYS A 99 5.19 5.93 -14.86
N ALA A 100 4.80 4.93 -14.09
CA ALA A 100 4.18 5.13 -12.78
C ALA A 100 5.13 5.79 -11.78
N VAL A 101 6.44 5.51 -11.86
CA VAL A 101 7.49 6.15 -11.06
C VAL A 101 7.65 7.62 -11.45
N ASP A 102 7.74 7.93 -12.74
CA ASP A 102 7.84 9.31 -13.26
C ASP A 102 6.61 10.15 -12.87
N ASP A 103 5.41 9.60 -13.10
CA ASP A 103 4.15 10.23 -12.66
C ASP A 103 4.13 10.41 -11.13
N SER A 104 4.76 9.52 -10.37
CA SER A 104 4.84 9.63 -8.91
C SER A 104 5.78 10.73 -8.44
N GLU A 105 6.87 10.98 -9.16
CA GLU A 105 7.81 12.05 -8.85
C GLU A 105 7.16 13.42 -9.07
N VAL A 106 6.41 13.59 -10.17
CA VAL A 106 5.60 14.78 -10.44
C VAL A 106 4.58 15.01 -9.33
N ARG A 107 3.78 13.99 -8.99
CA ARG A 107 2.79 14.08 -7.91
C ARG A 107 3.43 14.41 -6.56
N PHE A 108 4.62 13.87 -6.28
CA PHE A 108 5.34 14.15 -5.04
C PHE A 108 5.79 15.61 -4.97
N SER A 109 6.30 16.17 -6.08
CA SER A 109 6.64 17.59 -6.15
C SER A 109 5.42 18.47 -5.93
N GLU A 110 4.31 18.19 -6.61
CA GLU A 110 3.04 18.94 -6.43
C GLU A 110 2.51 18.85 -4.99
N LEU A 111 2.62 17.67 -4.37
CA LEU A 111 2.21 17.47 -2.98
C LEU A 111 3.08 18.27 -2.03
N LYS A 112 4.41 18.26 -2.24
CA LYS A 112 5.36 19.04 -1.45
C LYS A 112 5.05 20.53 -1.53
N ASP A 113 4.83 21.06 -2.72
CA ASP A 113 4.51 22.48 -2.94
C ASP A 113 3.19 22.86 -2.26
N ARG A 114 2.17 21.99 -2.37
CA ARG A 114 0.88 22.17 -1.69
C ARG A 114 1.04 22.20 -0.16
N ILE A 115 1.85 21.30 0.40
CA ILE A 115 2.11 21.25 1.85
C ILE A 115 2.83 22.54 2.30
N ILE A 116 3.81 23.03 1.54
CA ILE A 116 4.50 24.27 1.85
C ILE A 116 3.52 25.45 1.84
N GLN A 117 2.72 25.60 0.78
CA GLN A 117 1.72 26.66 0.69
C GLN A 117 0.68 26.60 1.81
N GLN A 118 0.20 25.40 2.15
CA GLN A 118 -0.72 25.20 3.28
C GLN A 118 -0.06 25.56 4.61
N GLY A 119 1.22 25.20 4.80
CA GLY A 119 2.00 25.55 5.98
C GLY A 119 2.18 27.05 6.13
N GLU A 120 2.53 27.75 5.05
CA GLU A 120 2.69 29.21 5.03
C GLU A 120 1.37 29.92 5.33
N LYS A 121 0.27 29.49 4.69
CA LYS A 121 -1.08 30.01 4.97
C LYS A 121 -1.46 29.78 6.44
N LYS A 122 -1.24 28.57 6.96
CA LYS A 122 -1.59 28.26 8.35
C LYS A 122 -0.77 29.04 9.34
N LYS A 123 0.52 29.25 9.06
CA LYS A 123 1.41 30.11 9.84
C LYS A 123 0.88 31.54 9.88
N ALA A 124 0.48 32.10 8.73
CA ALA A 124 -0.09 33.45 8.66
C ALA A 124 -1.38 33.55 9.48
N GLU A 125 -2.31 32.58 9.34
CA GLU A 125 -3.56 32.53 10.12
C GLU A 125 -3.29 32.47 11.64
N ILE A 126 -2.31 31.68 12.08
CA ILE A 126 -1.95 31.58 13.51
C ILE A 126 -1.41 32.91 14.02
N ILE A 127 -0.54 33.57 13.25
CA ILE A 127 0.04 34.87 13.64
C ILE A 127 -1.06 35.93 13.72
N GLU A 128 -1.95 36.00 12.73
CA GLU A 128 -3.07 36.95 12.71
C GLU A 128 -4.03 36.71 13.88
N SER A 129 -4.40 35.45 14.13
CA SER A 129 -5.24 35.08 15.27
C SER A 129 -4.58 35.44 16.60
N ALA A 130 -3.28 35.18 16.77
CA ALA A 130 -2.54 35.53 17.97
C ALA A 130 -2.47 37.05 18.19
N GLN A 131 -2.26 37.84 17.13
CA GLN A 131 -2.28 39.30 17.18
C GLN A 131 -3.66 39.82 17.59
N ASN A 132 -4.74 39.28 17.00
CA ASN A 132 -6.09 39.67 17.34
C ASN A 132 -6.45 39.31 18.80
N HIS A 133 -6.08 38.10 19.25
CA HIS A 133 -6.26 37.70 20.65
C HIS A 133 -5.47 38.59 21.60
N SER A 134 -4.22 38.94 21.28
CA SER A 134 -3.41 39.84 22.08
C SER A 134 -4.06 41.23 22.20
N LYS A 135 -4.61 41.76 21.10
CA LYS A 135 -5.34 43.04 21.11
C LYS A 135 -6.57 42.97 22.02
N ILE A 136 -7.38 41.92 21.88
CA ILE A 136 -8.58 41.72 22.73
C ILE A 136 -8.19 41.61 24.20
N MET A 137 -7.15 40.84 24.52
CA MET A 137 -6.65 40.72 25.90
C MET A 137 -6.19 42.07 26.47
N LEU A 138 -5.51 42.89 25.66
CA LEU A 138 -5.06 44.22 26.09
C LEU A 138 -6.24 45.17 26.33
N GLU A 139 -7.25 45.13 25.46
CA GLU A 139 -8.48 45.93 25.63
C GLU A 139 -9.27 45.50 26.88
N ASP A 140 -9.40 44.19 27.12
CA ASP A 140 -10.05 43.67 28.33
C ASP A 140 -9.26 44.04 29.60
N ALA A 141 -7.93 43.91 29.58
CA ALA A 141 -7.08 44.33 30.69
C ALA A 141 -7.23 45.82 31.01
N LYS A 142 -7.24 46.69 29.98
CA LYS A 142 -7.49 48.14 30.16
C LYS A 142 -8.86 48.41 30.77
N ARG A 143 -9.90 47.71 30.31
CA ARG A 143 -11.25 47.83 30.86
C ARG A 143 -11.29 47.42 32.33
N ARG A 144 -10.67 46.29 32.68
CA ARG A 144 -10.58 45.80 34.07
C ARG A 144 -9.83 46.77 34.96
N ILE A 145 -8.69 47.30 34.51
CA ILE A 145 -7.94 48.32 35.26
C ILE A 145 -8.82 49.55 35.51
N GLY A 146 -9.56 50.02 34.50
CA GLY A 146 -10.49 51.14 34.67
C GLY A 146 -11.57 50.86 35.71
N PHE A 147 -12.15 49.66 35.70
CA PHE A 147 -13.13 49.23 36.70
C PHE A 147 -12.53 49.17 38.10
N HIS A 148 -11.36 48.54 38.27
CA HIS A 148 -10.66 48.47 39.56
C HIS A 148 -10.26 49.85 40.08
N PHE A 149 -9.84 50.76 39.21
CA PHE A 149 -9.52 52.13 39.60
C PHE A 149 -10.74 52.88 40.11
N LEU A 150 -11.89 52.74 39.43
CA LEU A 150 -13.14 53.34 39.87
C LEU A 150 -13.58 52.77 41.22
N GLN A 151 -13.53 51.45 41.39
CA GLN A 151 -13.86 50.76 42.63
C GLN A 151 -12.95 51.22 43.78
N ALA A 152 -11.63 51.24 43.57
CA ALA A 152 -10.66 51.69 44.57
C ALA A 152 -10.86 53.16 44.96
N LYS A 153 -11.21 54.02 43.99
CA LYS A 153 -11.52 55.43 44.25
C LYS A 153 -12.78 55.59 45.10
N ASP A 154 -13.82 54.81 44.83
CA ASP A 154 -15.07 54.87 45.58
C ASP A 154 -14.90 54.31 47.01
N GLU A 155 -14.16 53.22 47.16
CA GLU A 155 -13.76 52.66 48.47
C GLU A 155 -12.92 53.66 49.28
N PHE A 156 -11.90 54.27 48.67
CA PHE A 156 -11.09 55.30 49.30
C PHE A 156 -11.92 56.52 49.74
N ARG A 157 -12.90 56.93 48.92
CA ARG A 157 -13.79 58.03 49.27
C ARG A 157 -14.66 57.69 50.48
N ALA A 158 -15.18 56.46 50.56
CA ALA A 158 -15.93 56.01 51.73
C ALA A 158 -15.05 56.02 52.98
N GLU A 159 -13.83 55.49 52.92
CA GLU A 159 -12.89 55.50 54.05
C GLU A 159 -12.54 56.92 54.51
N MET A 160 -12.34 57.85 53.57
CA MET A 160 -12.09 59.26 53.90
C MET A 160 -13.28 59.93 54.61
N ILE A 161 -14.52 59.60 54.21
CA ILE A 161 -15.73 60.10 54.87
C ILE A 161 -15.82 59.51 56.28
N ASP A 162 -15.62 58.21 56.44
CA ASP A 162 -15.66 57.55 57.75
C ASP A 162 -14.62 58.14 58.70
N ARG A 163 -13.38 58.34 58.24
CA ARG A 163 -12.32 58.99 59.03
C ARG A 163 -12.65 60.44 59.38
N ALA A 164 -13.26 61.19 58.47
CA ALA A 164 -13.69 62.56 58.75
C ALA A 164 -14.82 62.58 59.80
N MET A 165 -15.76 61.63 59.74
CA MET A 165 -16.82 61.46 60.73
C MET A 165 -16.26 61.06 62.09
N ASP A 166 -15.32 60.13 62.15
CA ASP A 166 -14.64 59.75 63.40
C ASP A 166 -13.96 60.96 64.05
N MET A 167 -13.23 61.75 63.26
CA MET A 167 -12.58 62.97 63.74
C MET A 167 -13.58 64.04 64.20
N ALA A 168 -14.70 64.19 63.48
CA ALA A 168 -15.78 65.08 63.87
C ALA A 168 -16.43 64.61 65.18
N MET A 169 -16.74 63.32 65.33
CA MET A 169 -17.29 62.74 66.57
C MET A 169 -16.34 62.90 67.77
N GLU A 170 -15.02 62.85 67.55
CA GLU A 170 -14.04 63.05 68.62
C GLU A 170 -13.89 64.53 69.03
N ARG A 171 -13.96 65.45 68.07
CA ARG A 171 -13.73 66.90 68.31
C ARG A 171 -15.00 67.68 68.64
N LEU A 172 -16.11 67.40 67.97
CA LEU A 172 -17.37 68.16 68.09
C LEU A 172 -17.86 68.27 69.54
N PRO A 173 -17.88 67.19 70.37
CA PRO A 173 -18.29 67.30 71.77
C PRO A 173 -17.41 68.22 72.63
N LYS A 174 -16.15 68.41 72.23
CA LYS A 174 -15.17 69.25 72.95
C LYS A 174 -15.32 70.74 72.59
N GLU A 175 -15.92 71.05 71.44
CA GLU A 175 -16.05 72.42 70.91
C GLU A 175 -17.49 72.98 71.00
N ILE A 176 -18.50 72.16 71.33
CA ILE A 176 -19.89 72.62 71.50
C ILE A 176 -20.03 73.51 72.74
N THR A 177 -20.61 74.69 72.55
CA THR A 177 -20.90 75.65 73.63
C THR A 177 -22.37 75.59 74.10
N SER A 178 -22.69 76.16 75.27
CA SER A 178 -24.09 76.22 75.75
C SER A 178 -25.02 77.00 74.82
N GLU A 179 -24.52 78.03 74.13
CA GLU A 179 -25.30 78.81 73.15
C GLU A 179 -25.67 77.97 71.92
N ASP A 180 -24.80 77.05 71.49
CA ASP A 180 -25.08 76.13 70.39
C ASP A 180 -26.18 75.12 70.77
N ASN A 181 -26.17 74.61 72.01
CA ASN A 181 -27.19 73.70 72.50
C ASN A 181 -28.59 74.34 72.52
N ASP A 182 -28.71 75.57 73.03
CA ASP A 182 -29.98 76.31 73.02
C ASP A 182 -30.48 76.56 71.60
N LYS A 183 -29.56 76.84 70.67
CA LYS A 183 -29.88 77.00 69.24
C LYS A 183 -30.34 75.68 68.62
N PHE A 184 -29.69 74.55 68.92
CA PHE A 184 -30.11 73.22 68.45
C PHE A 184 -31.48 72.83 68.98
N THR A 185 -31.77 73.08 70.26
CA THR A 185 -33.10 72.83 70.84
C THR A 185 -34.17 73.67 70.14
N ARG A 186 -33.90 74.96 69.88
CA ARG A 186 -34.84 75.83 69.16
C ARG A 186 -35.11 75.34 67.74
N LEU A 187 -34.05 74.97 66.99
CA LEU A 187 -34.16 74.41 65.65
C LEU A 187 -34.95 73.10 65.61
N PHE A 188 -34.73 72.19 66.57
CA PHE A 188 -35.46 70.94 66.67
C PHE A 188 -36.96 71.18 66.94
N LEU A 189 -37.27 72.07 67.89
CA LEU A 189 -38.64 72.46 68.20
C LEU A 189 -39.33 73.15 67.01
N GLU A 190 -38.62 74.00 66.28
CA GLU A 190 -39.15 74.64 65.07
C GLU A 190 -39.41 73.62 63.96
N SER A 191 -38.47 72.70 63.71
CA SER A 191 -38.61 71.66 62.68
C SER A 191 -39.76 70.69 62.95
N SER A 192 -39.99 70.34 64.22
CA SER A 192 -41.06 69.44 64.65
C SER A 192 -42.44 70.12 64.74
N LEU A 193 -42.50 71.44 64.55
CA LEU A 193 -43.73 72.22 64.39
C LEU A 193 -44.08 72.49 62.91
N THR A 194 -43.18 72.13 61.97
CA THR A 194 -43.34 72.30 60.51
C THR A 194 -43.66 71.00 59.75
N GLU A 195 -43.87 69.90 60.46
CA GLU A 195 -44.55 68.69 59.98
C GLU A 195 -45.98 68.63 60.56
#